data_AF-A0A7C8ZTR9-F1
#
_entry.id   AF-A0A7C8ZTR9-F1
#
_cell.length_a   1.000
_cell.length_b   1.000
_cell.length_c   1.000
_cell.angle_alpha   90.00
_cell.angle_beta   90.00
_cell.angle_gamma   90.00
#
_symmetry.space_group_name_H-M   'P 1'
#
loop_
_entity.id
_entity.type
_entity.pdbx_description
1 polymer ?
#
loop_
_entity_poly.entity_id
_entity_poly.type
_entity_poly.pdbx_seq_one_letter_code
_entity_poly.pdbx_strand_id
1 'polypeptide(L)'
;FRSVSKSGKRHAKAVDPDPHGEKLLQVEDPLMEATNYLKLLQKHSPDSLETHLLSFEVHMRKQKVLLALQAVKNLLRLDAENPNSHRCLIRFFNKVNSLPAPVSDAERLVQNVLEAERPAISLQLHEKSLTDANMSLPRDRK
;
A
#
# COMPACT_ATOMS: atom_id res chain seq x y z
N PHE A 1 10.50 3.08 68.66
CA PHE A 1 10.22 3.69 67.35
C PHE A 1 9.58 2.65 66.44
N ARG A 2 8.28 2.80 66.13
CA ARG A 2 7.54 1.95 65.17
C ARG A 2 7.92 2.39 63.76
N SER A 3 8.58 1.52 63.00
CA SER A 3 8.75 1.67 61.55
C SER A 3 7.72 0.78 60.87
N VAL A 4 6.70 1.39 60.25
CA VAL A 4 5.73 0.71 59.40
C VAL A 4 6.30 0.70 57.98
N SER A 5 6.73 -0.47 57.52
CA SER A 5 7.15 -0.69 56.15
C SER A 5 5.95 -0.57 55.21
N LYS A 6 5.83 0.57 54.50
CA LYS A 6 4.89 0.74 53.38
C LYS A 6 5.33 -0.18 52.22
N SER A 7 4.66 -1.32 52.08
CA SER A 7 4.74 -2.16 50.88
C SER A 7 4.20 -1.39 49.68
N GLY A 8 5.06 -1.10 48.71
CA GLY A 8 4.71 -0.46 47.45
C GLY A 8 3.72 -1.33 46.67
N LYS A 9 2.55 -0.76 46.35
CA LYS A 9 1.57 -1.40 45.46
C LYS A 9 2.20 -1.58 44.08
N ARG A 10 2.61 -2.81 43.77
CA ARG A 10 2.96 -3.22 42.40
C ARG A 10 1.68 -3.09 41.57
N HIS A 11 1.67 -2.20 40.58
CA HIS A 11 0.62 -2.18 39.56
C HIS A 11 0.67 -3.53 38.82
N ALA A 12 -0.28 -4.41 39.12
CA ALA A 12 -0.49 -5.62 38.35
C ALA A 12 -0.80 -5.21 36.91
N LYS A 13 -0.02 -5.70 35.94
CA LYS A 13 -0.30 -5.50 34.52
C LYS A 13 -1.70 -6.06 34.25
N ALA A 14 -2.56 -5.26 33.63
CA ALA A 14 -3.87 -5.73 33.19
C ALA A 14 -3.65 -6.95 32.29
N VAL A 15 -4.32 -8.06 32.64
CA VAL A 15 -4.32 -9.28 31.83
C VAL A 15 -4.99 -8.94 30.49
N ASP A 16 -4.38 -9.38 29.39
CA ASP A 16 -4.93 -9.19 28.04
C ASP A 16 -6.37 -9.76 28.00
N PRO A 17 -7.38 -8.94 27.65
CA PRO A 17 -8.77 -9.39 27.59
C PRO A 17 -9.10 -10.22 26.33
N ASP A 18 -8.17 -10.43 25.40
CA ASP A 18 -8.33 -11.28 24.21
C ASP A 18 -7.07 -12.12 23.91
N PRO A 19 -6.64 -13.00 24.84
CA PRO A 19 -5.37 -13.73 24.72
C PRO A 19 -5.35 -14.74 23.56
N HIS A 20 -6.52 -15.10 23.02
CA HIS A 20 -6.67 -16.01 21.88
C HIS A 20 -7.00 -15.30 20.57
N GLY A 21 -7.21 -13.98 20.57
CA GLY A 21 -7.50 -13.20 19.36
C GLY A 21 -8.91 -13.41 18.79
N GLU A 22 -9.85 -13.94 19.57
CA GLU A 22 -11.21 -14.21 19.09
C GLU A 22 -11.96 -12.92 18.74
N LYS A 23 -11.69 -11.82 19.47
CA LYS A 23 -12.28 -10.52 19.15
C LYS A 23 -11.63 -9.91 17.92
N LEU A 24 -10.33 -10.12 17.72
CA LEU A 24 -9.63 -9.66 16.52
C LEU A 24 -10.21 -10.29 15.23
N LEU A 25 -10.62 -11.56 15.30
CA LEU A 25 -11.28 -12.24 14.18
C LEU A 25 -12.68 -11.71 13.87
N GLN A 26 -13.34 -11.08 14.85
CA GLN A 26 -14.71 -10.56 14.76
C GLN A 26 -14.76 -9.06 14.39
N VAL A 27 -13.64 -8.46 13.97
CA VAL A 27 -13.59 -7.06 13.54
C VAL A 27 -14.54 -6.84 12.35
N GLU A 28 -15.45 -5.87 12.50
CA GLU A 28 -16.50 -5.56 11.52
C GLU A 28 -15.93 -5.02 10.19
N ASP A 29 -14.96 -4.09 10.26
CA ASP A 29 -14.27 -3.55 9.08
C ASP A 29 -12.75 -3.76 9.18
N PRO A 30 -12.23 -4.92 8.73
CA PRO A 30 -10.81 -5.22 8.74
C PRO A 30 -9.98 -4.24 7.89
N LEU A 31 -10.58 -3.63 6.85
CA LEU A 31 -9.87 -2.68 5.99
C LEU A 31 -9.73 -1.31 6.65
N MET A 32 -10.68 -0.91 7.51
CA MET A 32 -10.53 0.26 8.36
C MET A 32 -9.39 0.06 9.35
N GLU A 33 -9.35 -1.07 10.06
CA GLU A 33 -8.25 -1.36 10.99
C GLU A 33 -6.89 -1.45 10.27
N ALA A 34 -6.82 -2.11 9.12
CA ALA A 34 -5.62 -2.13 8.29
C ALA A 34 -5.13 -0.72 7.91
N THR A 35 -6.06 0.23 7.72
CA THR A 35 -5.71 1.62 7.45
C THR A 35 -5.04 2.29 8.66
N ASN A 36 -5.42 1.92 9.88
CA ASN A 36 -4.79 2.44 11.10
C ASN A 36 -3.34 1.97 11.22
N TYR A 37 -3.09 0.68 11.00
CA TYR A 37 -1.72 0.15 10.96
C TYR A 37 -0.90 0.76 9.82
N LEU A 38 -1.52 0.93 8.65
CA LEU A 38 -0.86 1.54 7.50
C LEU A 38 -0.40 2.98 7.80
N LYS A 39 -1.22 3.78 8.49
CA LYS A 39 -0.82 5.12 8.92
C LYS A 39 0.42 5.10 9.81
N LEU A 40 0.52 4.11 10.71
CA LEU A 40 1.69 3.94 11.57
C LEU A 40 2.93 3.59 10.75
N LEU A 41 2.81 2.66 9.81
CA LEU A 41 3.90 2.29 8.90
C LEU A 41 4.35 3.48 8.05
N GLN A 42 3.43 4.23 7.46
CA GLN A 42 3.76 5.42 6.67
C GLN A 42 4.43 6.52 7.51
N LYS A 43 4.06 6.65 8.79
CA LYS A 43 4.65 7.62 9.70
C LYS A 43 6.08 7.24 10.12
N HIS A 44 6.34 5.96 10.35
CA HIS A 44 7.60 5.49 10.94
C HIS A 44 8.53 4.79 9.96
N SER A 45 8.06 4.45 8.76
CA SER A 45 8.83 3.73 7.73
C SER A 45 8.43 4.19 6.30
N PRO A 46 8.44 5.49 6.00
CA PRO A 46 8.02 6.02 4.71
C PRO A 46 8.93 5.63 3.53
N ASP A 47 10.16 5.19 3.79
CA ASP A 47 11.11 4.76 2.75
C ASP A 47 11.22 3.23 2.64
N SER A 48 10.36 2.47 3.33
CA SER A 48 10.26 1.01 3.14
C SER A 48 9.38 0.70 1.93
N LEU A 49 9.88 -0.16 1.05
CA LEU A 49 9.14 -0.65 -0.11
C LEU A 49 7.88 -1.42 0.33
N GLU A 50 8.00 -2.26 1.36
CA GLU A 50 6.92 -3.06 1.93
C GLU A 50 5.76 -2.19 2.43
N THR A 51 6.07 -1.03 3.02
CA THR A 51 5.05 -0.07 3.48
C THR A 51 4.18 0.40 2.32
N HIS A 52 4.78 0.70 1.16
CA HIS A 52 4.01 1.13 -0.01
C HIS A 52 3.35 -0.03 -0.75
N LEU A 53 3.90 -1.25 -0.71
CA LEU A 53 3.21 -2.45 -1.20
C LEU A 53 1.92 -2.69 -0.41
N LEU A 54 1.98 -2.63 0.92
CA LEU A 54 0.81 -2.75 1.79
C LEU A 54 -0.17 -1.59 1.56
N SER A 55 0.35 -0.37 1.38
CA SER A 55 -0.47 0.80 1.03
C SER A 55 -1.28 0.54 -0.24
N PHE A 56 -0.64 0.05 -1.29
CA PHE A 56 -1.30 -0.28 -2.54
C PHE A 56 -2.41 -1.32 -2.32
N GLU A 57 -2.14 -2.42 -1.63
CA GLU A 57 -3.11 -3.49 -1.40
C GLU A 57 -4.36 -3.04 -0.63
N VAL A 58 -4.17 -2.23 0.41
CA VAL A 58 -5.28 -1.69 1.22
C VAL A 58 -6.11 -0.73 0.38
N HIS A 59 -5.48 0.24 -0.30
CA HIS A 59 -6.21 1.25 -1.08
C HIS A 59 -6.92 0.66 -2.30
N MET A 60 -6.37 -0.39 -2.93
CA MET A 60 -7.03 -1.11 -4.02
C MET A 60 -8.30 -1.81 -3.55
N ARG A 61 -8.27 -2.47 -2.37
CA ARG A 61 -9.47 -3.11 -1.78
C ARG A 61 -10.52 -2.09 -1.34
N LYS A 62 -10.08 -0.93 -0.83
CA LYS A 62 -10.97 0.19 -0.44
C LYS A 62 -11.43 1.05 -1.62
N GLN A 63 -11.05 0.70 -2.86
CA GLN A 63 -11.38 1.46 -4.07
C GLN A 63 -10.93 2.93 -4.04
N LYS A 64 -9.83 3.23 -3.32
CA LYS A 64 -9.24 4.57 -3.23
C LYS A 64 -8.15 4.74 -4.27
N VAL A 65 -8.54 4.91 -5.54
CA VAL A 65 -7.65 4.86 -6.71
C VAL A 65 -6.51 5.87 -6.64
N LEU A 66 -6.76 7.12 -6.21
CA LEU A 66 -5.69 8.13 -6.11
C LEU A 66 -4.64 7.81 -5.03
N LEU A 67 -5.05 7.17 -3.93
CA LEU A 67 -4.12 6.72 -2.88
C LEU A 67 -3.33 5.48 -3.34
N ALA A 68 -3.95 4.61 -4.13
CA ALA A 68 -3.25 3.53 -4.80
C ALA A 68 -2.21 4.05 -5.81
N LEU A 69 -2.54 5.11 -6.57
CA LEU A 69 -1.58 5.80 -7.45
C LEU A 69 -0.40 6.35 -6.65
N GLN A 70 -0.68 7.03 -5.54
CA GLN A 70 0.37 7.55 -4.66
C GLN A 70 1.31 6.44 -4.17
N ALA A 71 0.75 5.30 -3.76
CA ALA A 71 1.54 4.13 -3.37
C ALA A 71 2.44 3.63 -4.50
N VAL A 72 1.90 3.51 -5.73
CA VAL A 72 2.67 3.10 -6.91
C VAL A 72 3.79 4.10 -7.22
N LYS A 73 3.54 5.40 -7.17
CA LYS A 73 4.58 6.43 -7.37
C LYS A 73 5.71 6.30 -6.35
N ASN A 74 5.39 6.03 -5.08
CA ASN A 74 6.40 5.81 -4.05
C ASN A 74 7.20 4.51 -4.28
N LEU A 75 6.53 3.43 -4.72
CA LEU A 75 7.21 2.19 -5.09
C LEU A 75 8.23 2.42 -6.20
N LEU A 76 7.83 3.10 -7.27
CA LEU A 76 8.73 3.42 -8.40
C LEU A 76 9.85 4.37 -7.99
N ARG A 77 9.59 5.32 -7.09
CA ARG A 77 10.63 6.20 -6.53
C ARG A 77 11.68 5.43 -5.73
N LEU A 78 11.27 4.42 -4.97
CA LEU A 78 12.17 3.64 -4.11
C LEU A 78 12.93 2.59 -4.90
N ASP A 79 12.25 1.82 -5.73
CA ASP A 79 12.82 0.75 -6.56
C ASP A 79 11.92 0.47 -7.77
N ALA A 80 12.26 1.11 -8.89
CA ALA A 80 11.53 0.98 -10.16
C ALA A 80 11.71 -0.39 -10.81
N GLU A 81 12.84 -1.07 -10.56
CA GLU A 81 13.18 -2.38 -11.14
C GLU A 81 12.59 -3.55 -10.33
N ASN A 82 11.98 -3.25 -9.18
CA ASN A 82 11.41 -4.27 -8.33
C ASN A 82 10.25 -5.01 -9.04
N PRO A 83 10.28 -6.36 -9.11
CA PRO A 83 9.17 -7.13 -9.67
C PRO A 83 7.81 -6.84 -9.02
N ASN A 84 7.77 -6.54 -7.71
CA ASN A 84 6.51 -6.22 -7.05
C ASN A 84 6.00 -4.81 -7.43
N SER A 85 6.89 -3.83 -7.65
CA SER A 85 6.53 -2.50 -8.17
C SER A 85 5.85 -2.63 -9.53
N HIS A 86 6.43 -3.41 -10.45
CA HIS A 86 5.82 -3.68 -11.77
C HIS A 86 4.47 -4.41 -11.65
N ARG A 87 4.35 -5.41 -10.78
CA ARG A 87 3.07 -6.11 -10.54
C ARG A 87 1.99 -5.16 -10.02
N CYS A 88 2.32 -4.27 -9.09
CA CYS A 88 1.41 -3.25 -8.58
C CYS A 88 0.97 -2.30 -9.69
N LEU A 89 1.91 -1.84 -10.53
CA LEU A 89 1.63 -0.96 -11.65
C LEU A 89 0.68 -1.57 -12.68
N ILE A 90 0.94 -2.81 -13.10
CA ILE A 90 0.09 -3.54 -14.06
C ILE A 90 -1.33 -3.68 -13.49
N ARG A 91 -1.43 -4.11 -12.22
CA ARG A 91 -2.73 -4.23 -11.54
C ARG A 91 -3.45 -2.90 -11.40
N PHE A 92 -2.72 -1.82 -11.13
CA PHE A 92 -3.27 -0.48 -11.04
C PHE A 92 -3.91 -0.05 -12.37
N PHE A 93 -3.16 -0.12 -13.48
CA PHE A 93 -3.70 0.30 -14.78
C PHE A 93 -4.82 -0.61 -15.28
N ASN A 94 -4.75 -1.93 -15.04
CA ASN A 94 -5.87 -2.82 -15.32
C ASN A 94 -7.14 -2.43 -14.56
N LYS A 95 -6.99 -2.00 -13.30
CA LYS A 95 -8.13 -1.52 -12.50
C LYS A 95 -8.66 -0.19 -13.04
N VAL A 96 -7.79 0.77 -13.35
CA VAL A 96 -8.18 2.07 -13.91
C VAL A 96 -8.92 1.91 -15.24
N ASN A 97 -8.41 1.06 -16.14
CA ASN A 97 -9.03 0.82 -17.45
C ASN A 97 -10.38 0.08 -17.36
N SER A 98 -10.68 -0.57 -16.22
CA SER A 98 -11.96 -1.23 -15.98
C SER A 98 -12.94 -0.37 -15.18
N LEU A 99 -12.59 0.87 -14.84
CA LEU A 99 -13.52 1.81 -14.23
C LEU A 99 -14.57 2.26 -15.26
N PRO A 100 -15.84 2.42 -14.84
CA PRO A 100 -16.87 2.99 -15.71
C PRO A 100 -16.55 4.44 -16.04
N ALA A 101 -17.19 4.96 -17.09
CA ALA A 101 -17.11 6.38 -17.42
C ALA A 101 -17.54 7.25 -16.23
N PRO A 102 -16.85 8.37 -15.97
CA PRO A 102 -17.14 9.22 -14.82
C PRO A 102 -18.53 9.85 -14.96
N VAL A 103 -19.38 9.65 -13.94
CA VAL A 103 -20.75 10.15 -13.91
C VAL A 103 -20.88 11.45 -13.10
N SER A 104 -19.89 11.74 -12.27
CA SER A 104 -19.80 12.95 -11.43
C SER A 104 -18.56 13.78 -11.76
N ASP A 105 -18.60 15.07 -11.41
CA ASP A 105 -17.44 15.96 -11.58
C ASP A 105 -16.24 15.51 -10.75
N ALA A 106 -16.47 14.95 -9.56
CA ALA A 106 -15.40 14.39 -8.74
C ALA A 106 -14.68 13.24 -9.45
N GLU A 107 -15.40 12.33 -10.11
CA GLU A 107 -14.81 11.23 -10.87
C GLU A 107 -14.07 11.73 -12.12
N ARG A 108 -14.57 12.78 -12.77
CA ARG A 108 -13.86 13.44 -13.88
C ARG A 108 -12.53 14.02 -13.42
N LEU A 109 -12.50 14.67 -12.26
CA LEU A 109 -11.27 15.19 -11.68
C LEU A 109 -10.28 14.06 -11.36
N VAL A 110 -10.76 12.95 -10.79
CA VAL A 110 -9.94 11.75 -10.57
C VAL A 110 -9.35 11.27 -11.89
N GLN A 111 -10.18 11.12 -12.93
CA GLN A 111 -9.73 10.66 -14.25
C GLN A 111 -8.68 11.58 -14.87
N ASN A 112 -8.88 12.90 -14.80
CA ASN A 112 -7.91 13.88 -15.30
C ASN A 112 -6.55 13.75 -14.61
N VAL A 113 -6.53 13.51 -13.29
CA VAL A 113 -5.29 13.27 -12.55
C VAL A 113 -4.60 11.98 -13.01
N LEU A 114 -5.38 10.90 -13.21
CA LEU A 114 -4.84 9.63 -13.68
C LEU A 114 -4.23 9.73 -15.08
N GLU A 115 -4.87 10.49 -15.97
CA GLU A 115 -4.39 10.74 -17.33
C GLU A 115 -3.13 11.61 -17.33
N ALA A 116 -3.11 12.68 -16.52
CA ALA A 116 -1.96 13.58 -16.40
C ALA A 116 -0.71 12.90 -15.82
N GLU A 117 -0.87 11.93 -14.94
CA GLU A 117 0.24 11.23 -14.27
C GLU A 117 0.82 10.07 -15.09
N ARG A 118 0.07 9.57 -16.08
CA ARG A 118 0.50 8.42 -16.90
C ARG A 118 1.84 8.65 -17.62
N PRO A 119 2.12 9.80 -18.26
CA PRO A 119 3.42 10.04 -18.92
C PRO A 119 4.59 10.07 -17.93
N ALA A 120 4.39 10.63 -16.74
CA ALA A 120 5.43 10.72 -15.72
C ALA A 120 5.84 9.32 -15.23
N ILE A 121 4.87 8.42 -15.06
CA ILE A 121 5.13 7.03 -14.69
C ILE A 121 5.87 6.28 -15.81
N SER A 122 5.46 6.46 -17.07
CA SER A 122 6.14 5.84 -18.21
C SER A 122 7.60 6.30 -18.34
N LEU A 123 7.90 7.57 -18.03
CA LEU A 123 9.27 8.09 -18.06
C LEU A 123 10.15 7.47 -16.96
N GLN A 124 9.61 7.27 -15.76
CA GLN A 124 10.33 6.68 -14.63
C GLN A 124 10.72 5.22 -14.83
N LEU A 125 9.99 4.49 -15.68
CA LEU A 125 10.26 3.08 -15.97
C LEU A 125 11.40 2.88 -16.97
N HIS A 126 12.04 3.96 -17.45
CA HIS A 126 13.16 3.93 -18.39
C HIS A 126 12.98 2.87 -19.49
N GLU A 127 11.78 2.78 -20.07
CA GLU A 127 11.43 1.72 -21.01
C GLU A 127 12.43 1.69 -22.17
N LYS A 128 13.40 0.77 -22.13
CA LYS A 128 13.33 -0.33 -23.08
C LYS A 128 12.06 -1.06 -22.67
N SER A 129 11.00 -0.83 -23.42
CA SER A 129 9.68 -1.39 -23.16
C SER A 129 9.79 -2.88 -22.81
N LEU A 130 8.84 -3.46 -22.07
CA LEU A 130 8.79 -4.93 -21.91
C LEU A 130 8.88 -5.64 -23.27
N THR A 131 8.41 -4.99 -24.33
CA THR A 131 8.62 -5.40 -25.73
C THR A 131 10.08 -5.33 -26.17
N ASP A 132 10.81 -4.24 -25.90
CA ASP A 132 12.23 -4.09 -26.21
C ASP A 132 13.12 -5.05 -25.40
N ALA A 133 12.82 -5.25 -24.11
CA ALA A 133 13.49 -6.24 -23.28
C ALA A 133 13.26 -7.67 -23.83
N ASN A 134 12.03 -8.00 -24.22
CA ASN A 134 11.71 -9.28 -24.86
C ASN A 134 12.38 -9.47 -26.23
N MET A 135 12.65 -8.39 -26.97
CA MET A 135 13.40 -8.41 -28.23
C MET A 135 14.91 -8.55 -28.02
N SER A 136 15.43 -8.12 -26.87
CA SER A 136 16.84 -8.25 -26.50
C SER A 136 17.23 -9.61 -25.91
N LEU A 137 16.25 -10.47 -25.59
CA LEU A 137 16.50 -11.85 -25.20
C LEU A 137 17.08 -12.63 -26.38
N PRO A 138 18.30 -13.20 -26.26
CA PRO A 138 18.85 -14.04 -27.30
C PRO A 138 17.90 -15.21 -27.54
N ARG A 139 17.35 -15.28 -28.75
CA ARG A 139 16.52 -16.40 -29.19
C ARG A 139 17.43 -17.58 -29.53
N ASP A 140 18.09 -18.14 -28.53
CA ASP A 140 18.77 -19.42 -28.68
C ASP A 140 17.69 -20.50 -28.73
N ARG A 141 17.19 -20.75 -29.94
CA ARG A 141 16.60 -22.04 -30.28
C ARG A 141 17.67 -22.87 -30.96
N LYS A 142 17.86 -24.07 -30.39
CA LYS A 142 18.63 -25.20 -30.91
C LYS A 142 18.47 -25.40 -32.41
#